data_AF-A0A7X2XLL0-F1
#
_entry.id   AF-A0A7X2XLL0-F1
#
_cell.length_a   1.000
_cell.length_b   1.000
_cell.length_c   1.000
_cell.angle_alpha   90.00
_cell.angle_beta   90.00
_cell.angle_gamma   90.00
#
_symmetry.space_group_name_H-M   'P 1'
#
loop_
_entity.id
_entity.type
_entity.pdbx_description
1 polymer ?
#
loop_
_entity_poly.entity_id
_entity_poly.type
_entity_poly.pdbx_seq_one_letter_code
_entity_poly.pdbx_strand_id
1 'polypeptide(L)'
;NLITSTTKNKEIRQIRKKVGLVLQYAENRLILCMLGPTAKVLSYNLCQMGYQVLDVGHVDSEYEWMKMGAKTKVKFSHKHTAEHNFDQDIEFIDDETYNSQIVARILN
;
A
#
# COMPACT_ATOMS: atom_id res chain seq x y z
N ASN A 1 -19.26 -22.54 -6.41
CA ASN A 1 -20.33 -22.89 -5.45
C ASN A 1 -20.33 -21.86 -4.33
N LEU A 2 -21.50 -21.29 -4.00
CA LEU A 2 -21.78 -20.08 -3.19
C LEU A 2 -20.64 -19.40 -2.39
N ILE A 3 -19.84 -20.14 -1.62
CA ILE A 3 -18.70 -19.61 -0.84
C ILE A 3 -17.70 -18.82 -1.69
N THR A 4 -17.44 -19.24 -2.94
CA THR A 4 -16.55 -18.51 -3.85
C THR A 4 -17.15 -17.21 -4.36
N SER A 5 -18.49 -17.10 -4.47
CA SER A 5 -19.13 -15.83 -4.83
C SER A 5 -19.20 -14.86 -3.64
N THR A 6 -19.39 -15.36 -2.42
CA THR A 6 -19.41 -14.52 -1.20
C THR A 6 -18.04 -13.89 -0.92
N THR A 7 -16.97 -14.67 -1.07
CA THR A 7 -15.59 -14.20 -0.83
C THR A 7 -15.16 -13.15 -1.86
N LYS A 8 -15.40 -13.40 -3.15
CA LYS A 8 -15.18 -12.41 -4.22
C LYS A 8 -15.95 -11.11 -3.99
N ASN A 9 -17.19 -11.20 -3.51
CA ASN A 9 -17.99 -10.02 -3.18
C ASN A 9 -17.38 -9.20 -2.02
N LYS A 10 -16.76 -9.85 -1.03
CA LYS A 10 -16.07 -9.18 0.07
C LYS A 10 -14.83 -8.42 -0.42
N GLU A 11 -14.01 -9.04 -1.26
CA GLU A 11 -12.82 -8.41 -1.85
C GLU A 11 -13.18 -7.19 -2.71
N ILE A 12 -14.19 -7.32 -3.59
CA ILE A 12 -14.69 -6.21 -4.41
C ILE A 12 -15.20 -5.07 -3.53
N ARG A 13 -15.94 -5.37 -2.46
CA ARG A 13 -16.42 -4.36 -1.52
C ARG A 13 -15.26 -3.62 -0.85
N GLN A 14 -14.18 -4.32 -0.51
CA GLN A 14 -13.00 -3.69 0.07
C GLN A 14 -12.24 -2.81 -0.92
N ILE A 15 -12.14 -3.21 -2.19
CA ILE A 15 -11.56 -2.36 -3.24
C ILE A 15 -12.41 -1.09 -3.43
N ARG A 16 -13.74 -1.22 -3.50
CA ARG A 16 -14.64 -0.07 -3.61
C ARG A 16 -14.51 0.88 -2.41
N LYS A 17 -14.39 0.35 -1.20
CA LYS A 17 -14.15 1.15 0.01
C LYS A 17 -12.83 1.93 -0.10
N LYS A 18 -11.74 1.29 -0.57
CA LYS A 18 -10.44 1.94 -0.81
C LYS A 18 -10.55 3.06 -1.85
N VAL A 19 -11.18 2.78 -3.00
CA VAL A 19 -11.41 3.80 -4.05
C VAL A 19 -12.16 5.00 -3.49
N GLY A 20 -13.31 4.77 -2.83
CA GLY A 20 -14.12 5.85 -2.26
C GLY A 20 -13.36 6.72 -1.26
N LEU A 21 -12.53 6.11 -0.42
CA LEU A 21 -11.70 6.84 0.54
C LEU A 21 -10.59 7.65 -0.15
N VAL A 22 -9.91 7.08 -1.15
CA VAL A 22 -8.88 7.80 -1.92
C VAL A 22 -9.47 9.04 -2.60
N LEU A 23 -10.66 8.93 -3.18
CA LEU A 23 -11.34 10.03 -3.85
C LEU A 23 -11.66 11.22 -2.93
N GLN A 24 -11.80 11.01 -1.61
CA GLN A 24 -12.01 12.10 -0.65
C GLN A 24 -10.78 13.00 -0.49
N TYR A 25 -9.58 12.50 -0.85
CA TYR A 25 -8.31 13.19 -0.58
C TYR A 25 -7.44 13.40 -1.83
N ALA A 26 -7.83 12.85 -2.98
CA ALA A 26 -6.98 12.77 -4.17
C ALA A 26 -6.97 14.03 -5.06
N GLU A 27 -7.83 15.01 -4.81
CA GLU A 27 -7.92 16.22 -5.65
C GLU A 27 -6.58 16.95 -5.72
N ASN A 28 -6.13 17.25 -6.95
CA ASN A 28 -4.85 17.92 -7.25
C ASN A 28 -3.61 17.23 -6.66
N ARG A 29 -3.63 15.90 -6.53
CA ARG A 29 -2.49 15.11 -6.03
C ARG A 29 -2.11 13.99 -6.99
N LEU A 30 -0.80 13.74 -7.07
CA LEU A 30 -0.27 12.47 -7.58
C LEU A 30 -0.52 11.38 -6.54
N ILE A 31 -1.06 10.24 -6.96
CA ILE A 31 -1.27 9.09 -6.07
C ILE A 31 -0.11 8.12 -6.24
N LEU A 32 0.59 7.81 -5.15
CA LEU A 32 1.58 6.73 -5.10
C LEU A 32 0.96 5.53 -4.37
N CYS A 33 1.06 4.34 -4.95
CA CYS A 33 0.46 3.11 -4.41
C CYS A 33 1.50 2.03 -4.12
N MET A 34 1.47 1.50 -2.89
CA MET A 34 2.28 0.39 -2.41
C MET A 34 1.37 -0.62 -1.71
N LEU A 35 0.64 -1.42 -2.49
CA LEU A 35 -0.45 -2.26 -1.97
C LEU A 35 -0.55 -3.63 -2.69
N GLY A 36 0.60 -4.24 -2.98
CA GLY A 36 0.70 -5.58 -3.57
C GLY A 36 -0.16 -5.75 -4.84
N PRO A 37 -0.82 -6.90 -5.04
CA PRO A 37 -1.75 -7.12 -6.15
C PRO A 37 -2.93 -6.14 -6.19
N THR A 38 -3.38 -5.64 -5.03
CA THR A 38 -4.52 -4.72 -4.95
C THR A 38 -4.21 -3.36 -5.59
N ALA A 39 -2.96 -2.91 -5.55
CA ALA A 39 -2.52 -1.67 -6.17
C ALA A 39 -2.85 -1.62 -7.67
N LYS A 40 -2.82 -2.76 -8.37
CA LYS A 40 -3.01 -2.82 -9.83
C LYS A 40 -4.46 -2.53 -10.21
N VAL A 41 -5.41 -3.16 -9.52
CA VAL A 41 -6.85 -2.93 -9.71
C VAL A 41 -7.25 -1.54 -9.22
N LEU A 42 -6.69 -1.09 -8.09
CA LEU A 42 -6.94 0.25 -7.55
C LEU A 42 -6.47 1.33 -8.53
N SER A 43 -5.23 1.22 -9.04
CA SER A 43 -4.65 2.17 -9.99
C SER A 43 -5.45 2.20 -11.29
N TYR A 44 -5.82 1.02 -11.83
CA TYR A 44 -6.67 0.96 -13.01
C TYR A 44 -7.98 1.74 -12.81
N ASN A 45 -8.71 1.48 -11.73
CA ASN A 45 -9.99 2.15 -11.46
C ASN A 45 -9.83 3.68 -11.34
N LEU A 46 -8.80 4.15 -10.61
CA LEU A 46 -8.57 5.57 -10.40
C LEU A 46 -8.11 6.27 -11.70
N CYS A 47 -7.28 5.62 -12.51
CA CYS A 47 -6.90 6.12 -13.84
C CYS A 47 -8.11 6.26 -14.77
N GLN A 48 -9.06 5.32 -14.75
CA GLN A 48 -10.31 5.44 -15.50
C GLN A 48 -11.16 6.64 -15.03
N MET A 49 -10.93 7.15 -13.83
CA MET A 49 -11.59 8.32 -13.26
C MET A 49 -10.79 9.63 -13.48
N GLY A 50 -9.69 9.59 -14.24
CA GLY A 50 -8.88 10.76 -14.58
C GLY A 50 -7.73 11.09 -13.62
N TYR A 51 -7.46 10.24 -12.63
CA TYR A 51 -6.36 10.46 -11.70
C TYR A 51 -5.05 9.88 -12.20
N GLN A 52 -3.94 10.57 -11.94
CA GLN A 52 -2.60 10.02 -12.15
C GLN A 52 -2.19 9.16 -10.96
N VAL A 53 -1.91 7.88 -11.21
CA VAL A 53 -1.50 6.91 -10.19
C VAL A 53 -0.20 6.23 -10.62
N LEU A 54 0.77 6.16 -9.71
CA LEU A 54 1.98 5.36 -9.86
C LEU A 54 1.99 4.22 -8.84
N ASP A 55 1.97 2.99 -9.33
CA ASP A 55 2.19 1.80 -8.52
C ASP A 55 3.70 1.61 -8.33
N VAL A 56 4.21 1.99 -7.17
CA VAL A 56 5.66 2.04 -6.87
C VAL A 56 6.13 0.89 -5.97
N GLY A 57 5.22 -0.02 -5.58
CA GLY A 57 5.56 -1.29 -4.94
C GLY A 57 6.53 -1.17 -3.77
N HIS A 58 7.63 -1.93 -3.82
CA HIS A 58 8.64 -2.02 -2.78
C HIS A 58 9.78 -0.97 -2.91
N VAL A 59 9.52 0.19 -3.52
CA VAL A 59 10.55 1.23 -3.72
C VAL A 59 11.26 1.64 -2.42
N ASP A 60 10.57 1.64 -1.28
CA ASP A 60 11.17 1.98 0.03
C ASP A 60 12.29 0.99 0.41
N SER A 61 12.06 -0.33 0.27
CA SER A 61 13.08 -1.31 0.63
C SER A 61 14.31 -1.24 -0.27
N GLU A 62 14.11 -1.06 -1.57
CA GLU A 62 15.21 -0.88 -2.52
C GLU A 62 16.01 0.40 -2.25
N TYR A 63 15.31 1.50 -1.91
CA TYR A 63 15.96 2.76 -1.56
C TYR A 63 16.79 2.67 -0.28
N GLU A 64 16.29 1.98 0.75
CA GLU A 64 17.04 1.71 1.98
C GLU A 64 18.28 0.86 1.71
N TRP A 65 18.16 -0.24 0.95
CA TRP A 65 19.31 -1.06 0.58
C TRP A 65 20.35 -0.30 -0.24
N MET A 66 19.92 0.58 -1.15
CA MET A 66 20.81 1.46 -1.90
C MET A 66 21.59 2.39 -0.95
N LYS A 67 20.92 3.08 -0.02
CA LYS A 67 21.56 3.98 0.96
C LYS A 67 22.58 3.24 1.84
N MET A 68 22.29 2.00 2.22
CA MET A 68 23.18 1.16 3.03
C MET A 68 24.37 0.60 2.23
N GLY A 69 24.36 0.70 0.89
CA GLY A 69 25.30 -0.01 0.04
C GLY A 69 25.16 -1.54 0.16
N ALA A 70 23.97 -2.03 0.52
CA ALA A 70 23.72 -3.42 0.82
C ALA A 70 24.03 -4.31 -0.39
N LYS A 71 24.62 -5.48 -0.13
CA LYS A 71 24.90 -6.50 -1.15
C LYS A 71 23.90 -7.65 -1.13
N THR A 72 23.00 -7.65 -0.14
CA THR A 72 21.97 -8.66 0.10
C THR A 72 20.69 -7.97 0.60
N LYS A 73 19.57 -8.69 0.56
CA LYS A 73 18.26 -8.20 1.02
C LYS A 73 18.15 -8.25 2.55
N VAL A 74 18.80 -7.28 3.21
CA VAL A 74 18.84 -7.14 4.67
C VAL A 74 17.44 -6.84 5.23
N LYS A 75 17.00 -7.60 6.23
CA LYS A 75 15.71 -7.39 6.92
C LYS A 75 15.76 -6.13 7.78
N PHE A 76 14.72 -5.30 7.74
CA PHE A 76 14.55 -4.16 8.64
C PHE A 76 13.73 -4.56 9.87
N SER A 77 14.07 -3.99 11.02
CA SER A 77 13.39 -4.26 12.30
C SER A 77 12.20 -3.34 12.56
N HIS A 78 12.04 -2.23 11.83
CA HIS A 78 11.10 -1.16 12.18
C HIS A 78 10.03 -0.86 11.13
N LYS A 79 10.03 -1.61 10.03
CA LYS A 79 9.09 -1.48 8.92
C LYS A 79 9.04 -2.76 8.11
N HIS A 80 8.05 -2.87 7.22
CA HIS A 80 8.01 -3.94 6.21
C HIS A 80 9.30 -3.98 5.38
N THR A 81 9.75 -5.17 5.03
CA THR A 81 10.89 -5.37 4.13
C THR A 81 10.50 -6.27 2.97
N ALA A 82 10.78 -5.83 1.74
CA ALA A 82 10.58 -6.62 0.55
C ALA A 82 11.26 -8.01 0.66
N GLU A 83 10.57 -9.04 0.18
CA GLU A 83 10.91 -10.47 0.30
C GLU A 83 10.85 -11.08 1.71
N HIS A 84 10.73 -10.26 2.76
CA HIS A 84 10.45 -10.73 4.12
C HIS A 84 8.97 -10.50 4.44
N ASN A 85 8.10 -11.02 3.57
CA ASN A 85 6.67 -10.66 3.50
C ASN A 85 5.80 -11.20 4.65
N PHE A 86 6.39 -11.87 5.63
CA PHE A 86 5.66 -12.36 6.80
C PHE A 86 5.51 -11.32 7.92
N ASP A 87 6.19 -10.17 7.80
CA ASP A 87 6.12 -9.04 8.75
C ASP A 87 6.32 -9.47 10.22
N GLN A 88 7.18 -10.46 10.44
CA GLN A 88 7.55 -10.96 11.76
C GLN A 88 8.65 -10.09 12.37
N ASP A 89 8.63 -9.92 13.70
CA ASP A 89 9.66 -9.20 14.46
C ASP A 89 9.85 -7.74 14.02
N ILE A 90 8.74 -7.03 13.74
CA ILE A 90 8.74 -5.61 13.43
C ILE A 90 8.30 -4.81 14.67
N GLU A 91 9.13 -3.86 15.09
CA GLU A 91 8.84 -2.87 16.11
C GLU A 91 8.73 -1.49 15.46
N PHE A 92 7.51 -0.98 15.31
CA PHE A 92 7.30 0.33 14.69
C PHE A 92 7.90 1.46 15.54
N ILE A 93 8.57 2.38 14.87
CA ILE A 93 9.03 3.63 15.47
C ILE A 93 7.84 4.59 15.57
N ASP A 94 7.73 5.30 16.69
CA ASP A 94 6.79 6.42 16.79
C ASP A 94 7.36 7.64 16.07
N ASP A 95 6.69 8.02 14.98
CA ASP A 95 7.09 9.12 14.10
C ASP A 95 5.91 10.08 13.96
N GLU A 96 5.98 11.23 14.64
CA GLU A 96 4.96 12.27 14.62
C GLU A 96 4.68 12.80 13.21
N THR A 97 5.72 12.88 12.36
CA THR A 97 5.57 13.35 10.98
C THR A 97 4.74 12.36 10.18
N TYR A 98 5.10 11.06 10.23
CA TYR A 98 4.31 10.00 9.62
C TYR A 98 2.87 10.00 10.14
N ASN A 99 2.68 10.05 11.46
CA ASN A 99 1.36 10.02 12.08
C ASN A 99 0.48 11.19 11.62
N SER A 100 1.05 12.40 11.47
CA SER A 100 0.32 13.59 11.01
C SER A 100 -0.12 13.51 9.54
N GLN A 101 0.50 12.65 8.72
CA GLN A 101 0.18 12.48 7.31
C GLN A 101 -0.98 11.50 7.07
N ILE A 102 -1.38 10.72 8.08
CA ILE A 102 -2.43 9.70 7.97
C ILE A 102 -3.82 10.38 8.02
N VAL A 103 -4.48 10.45 6.87
CA VAL A 103 -5.84 11.02 6.77
C VAL A 103 -6.95 10.03 7.09
N ALA A 104 -6.69 8.72 6.97
CA ALA A 104 -7.65 7.67 7.30
C ALA A 104 -6.98 6.29 7.45
N ARG A 105 -7.62 5.39 8.22
CA ARG A 105 -7.20 3.99 8.39
C ARG A 105 -8.32 3.04 7.94
N ILE A 106 -7.98 2.06 7.11
CA ILE A 106 -8.87 0.95 6.76
C ILE A 106 -8.39 -0.28 7.50
N LEU A 107 -9.14 -0.69 8.52
CA LEU A 107 -8.92 -1.94 9.25
C LEU A 107 -9.68 -3.09 8.57
N ASN A 108 -9.14 -4.30 8.67
CA ASN A 108 -9.70 -5.53 8.09
C ASN A 108 -10.93 -6.04 8.83
#